data_AF-A0A963HM32-F1
#
_entry.id   AF-A0A963HM32-F1
#
_cell.length_a   1.000
_cell.length_b   1.000
_cell.length_c   1.000
_cell.angle_alpha   90.00
_cell.angle_beta   90.00
_cell.angle_gamma   90.00
#
_symmetry.space_group_name_H-M   'P 1'
#
loop_
_entity.id
_entity.type
_entity.pdbx_description
1 polymer ?
#
loop_
_entity_poly.entity_id
_entity_poly.type
_entity_poly.pdbx_seq_one_letter_code
_entity_poly.pdbx_strand_id
1 'polypeptide(L)'
;MAFCIYSGSDVKENELNKEHIFPLTLGGNNSFTVYVSKLCNTRANREIDEKLKSCLFLATNRKRNESRGHRNKAVTPPKTKISVGSDKSVTFRFDDYGNLQLYSHKQSKLLTREEINSERIVIKTDFNEVIRLKFAAKVALASGYFVYEDVFIKNAEVSDLRALMNYKGELHDKNDFNNITSKGWFWPKPVGDKDVEMHKIFEHINSMFNCSFVALITSAVPNEIIIVVGVLGQLVGVISCSANCDAFPKSGEYDLGHVIALKDRELQRISYRNCLNN
;
A
#
# COMPACT_ATOMS: atom_id res chain seq x y z
N MET A 1 -24.67 17.27 -2.17
CA MET A 1 -24.43 15.81 -2.04
C MET A 1 -23.26 15.49 -2.94
N ALA A 2 -22.32 14.65 -2.53
CA ALA A 2 -21.25 14.21 -3.41
C ALA A 2 -20.91 12.73 -3.22
N PHE A 3 -20.44 12.10 -4.30
CA PHE A 3 -20.15 10.68 -4.35
C PHE A 3 -18.93 10.31 -3.50
N CYS A 4 -19.09 9.31 -2.63
CA CYS A 4 -18.01 8.74 -1.84
C CYS A 4 -17.56 7.40 -2.44
N ILE A 5 -16.37 7.38 -3.02
CA ILE A 5 -15.84 6.18 -3.70
C ILE A 5 -15.74 4.96 -2.77
N TYR A 6 -15.49 5.17 -1.47
CA TYR A 6 -15.37 4.11 -0.46
C TYR A 6 -16.69 3.45 -0.08
N SER A 7 -17.80 4.19 -0.09
CA SER A 7 -19.13 3.63 0.21
C SER A 7 -19.90 3.27 -1.06
N GLY A 8 -19.52 3.83 -2.21
CA GLY A 8 -20.28 3.67 -3.45
C GLY A 8 -21.61 4.41 -3.43
N SER A 9 -21.74 5.45 -2.62
CA SER A 9 -22.98 6.20 -2.42
C SER A 9 -22.74 7.69 -2.28
N ASP A 10 -23.78 8.48 -2.56
CA ASP A 10 -23.75 9.92 -2.32
C ASP A 10 -23.90 10.23 -0.83
N VAL A 11 -23.09 11.18 -0.36
CA VAL A 11 -23.00 11.59 1.04
C VAL A 11 -23.19 13.10 1.15
N LYS A 12 -23.71 13.57 2.28
CA LYS A 12 -23.86 15.01 2.54
C LYS A 12 -22.48 15.68 2.61
N GLU A 13 -22.36 16.89 2.10
CA GLU A 13 -21.07 17.60 2.04
C GLU A 13 -20.43 17.82 3.42
N ASN A 14 -21.25 18.09 4.44
CA ASN A 14 -20.77 18.23 5.82
C ASN A 14 -20.29 16.91 6.45
N GLU A 15 -20.55 15.77 5.82
CA GLU A 15 -20.10 14.44 6.22
C GLU A 15 -18.89 13.95 5.40
N LEU A 16 -18.38 14.77 4.48
CA LEU A 16 -17.17 14.47 3.71
C LEU A 16 -15.92 15.06 4.38
N ASN A 17 -14.79 14.41 4.17
CA ASN A 17 -13.47 14.97 4.44
C ASN A 17 -12.46 14.55 3.37
N LYS A 18 -11.39 15.33 3.26
CA LYS A 18 -10.25 15.03 2.38
C LYS A 18 -9.46 13.88 2.99
N GLU A 19 -9.21 12.84 2.20
CA GLU A 19 -8.43 11.67 2.58
C GLU A 19 -7.19 11.55 1.70
N HIS A 20 -6.06 11.25 2.31
CA HIS A 20 -4.85 10.91 1.58
C HIS A 20 -4.91 9.47 1.08
N ILE A 21 -4.77 9.29 -0.23
CA ILE A 21 -4.83 7.95 -0.85
C ILE A 21 -3.72 7.06 -0.27
N PHE A 22 -2.49 7.59 -0.27
CA PHE A 22 -1.41 7.11 0.58
C PHE A 22 -1.30 8.04 1.78
N PRO A 23 -1.35 7.53 3.03
CA PRO A 23 -1.08 8.35 4.21
C PRO A 23 0.30 8.99 4.16
N LEU A 24 0.47 10.22 4.68
CA LEU A 24 1.78 10.89 4.71
C LEU A 24 2.87 10.06 5.41
N THR A 25 2.50 9.30 6.45
CA THR A 25 3.43 8.39 7.16
C THR A 25 3.91 7.20 6.32
N LEU A 26 3.29 6.97 5.17
CA LEU A 26 3.58 5.95 4.18
C LEU A 26 3.98 6.58 2.83
N GLY A 27 4.54 7.79 2.83
CA GLY A 27 5.01 8.46 1.61
C GLY A 27 3.93 9.21 0.83
N GLY A 28 2.80 9.50 1.46
CA GLY A 28 1.70 10.27 0.89
C GLY A 28 2.02 11.71 0.49
N ASN A 29 1.08 12.33 -0.24
CA ASN A 29 1.17 13.72 -0.70
C ASN A 29 -0.17 14.47 -0.52
N ASN A 30 -0.13 15.75 -0.12
CA ASN A 30 -1.33 16.58 0.09
C ASN A 30 -2.15 16.88 -1.18
N SER A 31 -1.54 16.69 -2.35
CA SER A 31 -2.18 16.81 -3.66
C SER A 31 -2.76 15.48 -4.15
N PHE A 32 -2.40 14.35 -3.52
CA PHE A 32 -2.89 13.01 -3.88
C PHE A 32 -3.96 12.52 -2.90
N THR A 33 -5.16 13.07 -3.08
CA THR A 33 -6.24 12.97 -2.11
C THR A 33 -7.59 12.91 -2.78
N VAL A 34 -8.58 12.30 -2.13
CA VAL A 34 -9.98 12.26 -2.57
C VAL A 34 -10.92 12.68 -1.44
N TYR A 35 -12.11 13.15 -1.78
CA TYR A 35 -13.18 13.32 -0.79
C TYR A 35 -13.91 12.00 -0.56
N VAL A 36 -14.06 11.63 0.71
CA VAL A 36 -14.75 10.41 1.15
C VAL A 36 -15.58 10.75 2.39
N SER A 37 -16.50 9.86 2.77
CA SER A 37 -17.25 10.02 4.00
C SER A 37 -16.31 9.97 5.22
N LYS A 38 -16.56 10.82 6.21
CA LYS A 38 -15.82 10.85 7.49
C LYS A 38 -15.81 9.49 8.18
N LEU A 39 -16.92 8.75 8.09
CA LEU A 39 -17.07 7.40 8.63
C LEU A 39 -16.12 6.42 7.92
N CYS A 40 -16.17 6.37 6.59
CA CYS A 40 -15.33 5.48 5.81
C CYS A 40 -13.84 5.82 5.98
N ASN A 41 -13.49 7.11 6.01
CA ASN A 41 -12.12 7.57 6.26
C ASN A 41 -11.62 7.09 7.63
N THR A 42 -12.34 7.44 8.70
CA THR A 42 -11.96 7.08 10.08
C THR A 42 -11.72 5.58 10.22
N ARG A 43 -12.60 4.77 9.62
CA ARG A 43 -12.48 3.31 9.60
C ARG A 43 -11.29 2.84 8.77
N ALA A 44 -11.11 3.33 7.54
CA ALA A 44 -9.99 2.96 6.68
C ALA A 44 -8.65 3.25 7.37
N ASN A 45 -8.53 4.41 8.01
CA ASN A 45 -7.34 4.75 8.78
C ASN A 45 -7.10 3.76 9.93
N ARG A 46 -8.12 3.47 10.74
CA ARG A 46 -8.02 2.55 11.90
C ARG A 46 -7.74 1.10 11.50
N GLU A 47 -8.40 0.61 10.46
CA GLU A 47 -8.36 -0.80 10.06
C GLU A 47 -7.26 -1.14 9.07
N ILE A 48 -6.79 -0.15 8.31
CA ILE A 48 -5.89 -0.35 7.17
C ILE A 48 -4.60 0.43 7.40
N ASP A 49 -4.65 1.76 7.40
CA ASP A 49 -3.44 2.59 7.36
C ASP A 49 -2.59 2.47 8.62
N GLU A 50 -3.20 2.57 9.80
CA GLU A 50 -2.49 2.47 11.08
C GLU A 50 -1.83 1.10 11.25
N LYS A 51 -2.52 0.04 10.83
CA LYS A 51 -2.01 -1.34 10.90
C LYS A 51 -0.88 -1.59 9.92
N LEU A 52 -0.98 -1.07 8.69
CA LEU A 52 0.12 -1.17 7.72
C LEU A 52 1.33 -0.34 8.17
N LYS A 53 1.10 0.87 8.67
CA LYS A 53 2.14 1.75 9.23
C LYS A 53 2.91 1.10 10.38
N SER A 54 2.24 0.30 11.23
CA SER A 54 2.87 -0.45 12.33
C SER A 54 3.61 -1.72 11.89
N CYS A 55 3.52 -2.10 10.62
CA CYS A 55 4.13 -3.32 10.10
C CYS A 55 5.66 -3.26 10.19
N LEU A 56 6.27 -4.26 10.84
CA LEU A 56 7.73 -4.41 10.98
C LEU A 56 8.45 -4.31 9.63
N PHE A 57 7.87 -4.92 8.59
CA PHE A 57 8.48 -5.01 7.25
C PHE A 57 8.59 -3.66 6.52
N LEU A 58 7.86 -2.63 6.95
CA LEU A 58 7.91 -1.28 6.37
C LEU A 58 8.75 -0.31 7.20
N ALA A 59 9.19 -0.68 8.40
CA ALA A 59 9.80 0.25 9.34
C ALA A 59 11.12 0.84 8.82
N THR A 60 11.98 0.01 8.23
CA THR A 60 13.24 0.43 7.60
C THR A 60 12.97 1.40 6.44
N ASN A 61 12.05 1.05 5.54
CA ASN A 61 11.70 1.88 4.38
C ASN A 61 11.14 3.24 4.81
N ARG A 62 10.28 3.27 5.83
CA ARG A 62 9.76 4.52 6.44
C ARG A 62 10.88 5.36 7.05
N LYS A 63 11.83 4.75 7.73
CA LYS A 63 12.96 5.46 8.34
C LYS A 63 13.89 6.05 7.28
N ARG A 64 14.29 5.26 6.27
CA ARG A 64 15.16 5.70 5.17
C ARG A 64 14.55 6.84 4.36
N ASN A 65 13.25 6.78 4.10
CA ASN A 65 12.52 7.82 3.37
C ASN A 65 11.99 8.96 4.25
N GLU A 66 12.38 9.02 5.52
CA GLU A 66 11.91 10.00 6.50
C GLU A 66 10.39 10.26 6.43
N SER A 67 9.58 9.21 6.29
CA SER A 67 8.14 9.33 6.04
C SER A 67 7.38 9.73 7.30
N ARG A 68 7.33 11.04 7.53
CA ARG A 68 6.71 11.69 8.69
C ARG A 68 5.25 12.06 8.39
N GLY A 69 4.38 11.89 9.38
CA GLY A 69 2.98 12.34 9.27
C GLY A 69 2.84 13.83 9.55
N HIS A 70 1.60 14.34 9.58
CA HIS A 70 1.30 15.75 9.89
C HIS A 70 1.96 16.28 11.18
N ARG A 71 2.12 15.42 12.19
CA ARG A 71 2.76 15.78 13.47
C ARG A 71 4.28 15.88 13.40
N ASN A 72 4.87 15.68 12.22
CA ASN A 72 6.32 15.69 11.94
C ASN A 72 7.16 14.82 12.90
N LYS A 73 6.56 13.78 13.48
CA LYS A 73 7.24 12.89 14.44
C LYS A 73 8.23 11.99 13.69
N ALA A 74 9.44 11.88 14.22
CA ALA A 74 10.45 10.96 13.72
C ALA A 74 9.93 9.51 13.70
N VAL A 75 10.36 8.75 12.69
CA VAL A 75 10.05 7.32 12.60
C VAL A 75 10.81 6.58 13.70
N THR A 76 10.07 5.91 14.57
CA THR A 76 10.63 5.10 15.66
C THR A 76 10.70 3.62 15.26
N PRO A 77 11.66 2.85 15.80
CA PRO A 77 11.69 1.40 15.60
C PRO A 77 10.38 0.74 16.06
N PRO A 78 10.00 -0.41 15.46
CA PRO A 78 8.83 -1.16 15.88
C PRO A 78 8.92 -1.61 17.33
N LYS A 79 7.81 -1.48 18.05
CA LYS A 79 7.69 -1.97 19.41
C LYS A 79 7.18 -3.41 19.36
N THR A 80 8.12 -4.35 19.39
CA THR A 80 7.85 -5.79 19.29
C THR A 80 8.53 -6.52 20.43
N LYS A 81 7.92 -7.60 20.94
CA LYS A 81 8.57 -8.43 21.97
C LYS A 81 9.60 -9.32 21.29
N ILE A 82 10.87 -9.15 21.66
CA ILE A 82 11.99 -9.90 21.09
C ILE A 82 12.72 -10.60 22.22
N SER A 83 13.14 -11.84 21.98
CA SER A 83 14.07 -12.55 22.85
C SER A 83 15.11 -13.28 22.03
N VAL A 84 16.34 -13.31 22.54
CA VAL A 84 17.47 -14.05 21.96
C VAL A 84 18.00 -14.97 23.06
N GLY A 85 17.85 -16.28 22.88
CA GLY A 85 18.12 -17.28 23.92
C GLY A 85 17.34 -16.99 25.21
N SER A 86 18.07 -16.67 26.29
CA SER A 86 17.48 -16.30 27.59
C SER A 86 17.25 -14.80 27.78
N ASP A 87 17.81 -13.96 26.89
CA ASP A 87 17.70 -12.51 27.00
C ASP A 87 16.35 -12.01 26.45
N LYS A 88 15.50 -11.50 27.35
CA LYS A 88 14.20 -10.87 27.05
C LYS A 88 14.26 -9.35 27.00
N SER A 89 15.46 -8.78 27.14
CA SER A 89 15.71 -7.33 27.14
C SER A 89 16.08 -6.79 25.76
N VAL A 90 15.89 -7.60 24.71
CA VAL A 90 16.28 -7.24 23.34
C VAL A 90 15.21 -6.35 22.69
N THR A 91 15.64 -5.27 22.03
CA THR A 91 14.75 -4.35 21.30
C THR A 91 15.30 -4.04 19.91
N PHE A 92 14.43 -3.53 19.02
CA PHE A 92 14.87 -2.95 17.77
C PHE A 92 15.43 -1.54 17.97
N ARG A 93 16.52 -1.23 17.27
CA ARG A 93 17.05 0.13 17.07
C ARG A 93 17.31 0.37 15.59
N PHE A 94 17.31 1.64 15.19
CA PHE A 94 17.84 2.02 13.89
C PHE A 94 19.32 2.35 14.03
N ASP A 95 20.12 1.93 13.05
CA ASP A 95 21.47 2.49 12.85
C ASP A 95 21.40 3.87 12.16
N ASP A 96 22.57 4.45 11.91
CA ASP A 96 22.72 5.75 11.25
C ASP A 96 22.22 5.74 9.79
N TYR A 97 22.14 4.55 9.17
CA TYR A 97 21.62 4.33 7.82
C TYR A 97 20.13 3.96 7.79
N GLY A 98 19.47 3.92 8.96
CA GLY A 98 18.06 3.59 9.11
C GLY A 98 17.73 2.08 9.03
N ASN A 99 18.73 1.20 9.08
CA ASN A 99 18.52 -0.25 9.14
C ASN A 99 18.13 -0.68 10.55
N LEU A 100 17.26 -1.69 10.64
CA LEU A 100 16.92 -2.30 11.91
C LEU A 100 18.06 -3.19 12.43
N GLN A 101 18.42 -2.97 13.69
CA GLN A 101 19.38 -3.76 14.45
C GLN A 101 18.76 -4.21 15.78
N LEU A 102 19.31 -5.28 16.36
CA LEU A 102 18.91 -5.78 17.68
C LEU A 102 19.86 -5.25 18.74
N TYR A 103 19.32 -4.69 19.80
CA TYR A 103 20.06 -4.15 20.94
C TYR A 103 19.67 -4.90 22.22
N SER A 104 20.64 -5.49 22.91
CA SER A 104 20.46 -6.08 24.24
C SER A 104 20.64 -5.01 25.31
N HIS A 105 19.61 -4.75 26.11
CA HIS A 105 19.74 -3.86 27.27
C HIS A 105 20.53 -4.51 28.42
N LYS A 106 20.46 -5.84 28.57
CA LYS A 106 21.23 -6.59 29.57
C LYS A 106 22.73 -6.50 29.30
N GLN A 107 23.15 -6.61 28.05
CA GLN A 107 24.56 -6.55 27.64
C GLN A 107 25.01 -5.13 27.24
N SER A 108 24.07 -4.19 27.13
CA SER A 108 24.29 -2.81 26.68
C SER A 108 25.03 -2.69 25.33
N LYS A 109 24.72 -3.58 24.39
CA LYS A 109 25.33 -3.59 23.05
C LYS A 109 24.37 -4.02 21.95
N LEU A 110 24.76 -3.72 20.72
CA LEU A 110 24.14 -4.31 19.53
C LEU A 110 24.56 -5.78 19.42
N LEU A 111 23.63 -6.64 19.05
CA LEU A 111 23.90 -8.06 18.82
C LEU A 111 24.53 -8.24 17.44
N THR A 112 25.61 -9.02 17.38
CA THR A 112 26.26 -9.36 16.11
C THR A 112 25.49 -10.43 15.36
N ARG A 113 25.78 -10.60 14.07
CA ARG A 113 25.20 -11.66 13.25
C ARG A 113 25.52 -13.07 13.80
N GLU A 114 26.71 -13.24 14.37
CA GLU A 114 27.16 -14.51 14.97
C GLU A 114 26.33 -14.84 16.22
N GLU A 115 26.10 -13.86 17.10
CA GLU A 115 25.27 -14.01 18.31
C GLU A 115 23.79 -14.29 17.95
N ILE A 116 23.32 -13.63 16.90
CA ILE A 116 21.98 -13.83 16.35
C ILE A 116 21.82 -15.25 15.78
N ASN A 117 22.86 -15.78 15.12
CA ASN A 117 22.81 -17.08 14.47
C ASN A 117 23.06 -18.24 15.43
N SER A 118 23.85 -18.02 16.49
CA SER A 118 24.17 -19.04 17.49
C SER A 118 23.01 -19.28 18.47
N GLU A 119 22.15 -18.29 18.67
CA GLU A 119 20.99 -18.38 19.57
C GLU A 119 19.65 -18.35 18.82
N ARG A 120 18.63 -18.98 19.41
CA ARG A 120 17.27 -18.88 18.87
C ARG A 120 16.70 -17.48 19.10
N ILE A 121 16.39 -16.78 18.01
CA ILE A 121 15.62 -15.53 18.05
C ILE A 121 14.13 -15.83 17.99
N VAL A 122 13.37 -15.18 18.89
CA VAL A 122 11.92 -15.18 18.88
C VAL A 122 11.42 -13.74 18.80
N ILE A 123 10.73 -13.42 17.72
CA ILE A 123 10.05 -12.13 17.51
C ILE A 123 8.55 -12.41 17.58
N LYS A 124 7.85 -11.84 18.58
CA LYS A 124 6.39 -11.94 18.70
C LYS A 124 5.76 -10.66 18.20
N THR A 125 5.17 -10.72 17.00
CA THR A 125 4.45 -9.62 16.38
C THR A 125 3.04 -10.06 15.99
N ASP A 126 2.10 -9.13 16.02
CA ASP A 126 0.78 -9.34 15.43
C ASP A 126 0.94 -9.31 13.91
N PHE A 127 0.61 -10.43 13.27
CA PHE A 127 0.66 -10.58 11.83
C PHE A 127 -0.75 -10.56 11.26
N ASN A 128 -1.05 -9.53 10.46
CA ASN A 128 -2.29 -9.46 9.72
C ASN A 128 -2.01 -9.80 8.25
N GLU A 129 -2.29 -11.04 7.87
CA GLU A 129 -2.02 -11.55 6.52
C GLU A 129 -2.76 -10.78 5.41
N VAL A 130 -3.90 -10.15 5.72
CA VAL A 130 -4.74 -9.47 4.73
C VAL A 130 -4.51 -7.97 4.66
N ILE A 131 -3.63 -7.41 5.50
CA ILE A 131 -3.51 -5.94 5.60
C ILE A 131 -3.02 -5.30 4.29
N ARG A 132 -2.10 -5.98 3.60
CA ARG A 132 -1.58 -5.52 2.31
C ARG A 132 -2.65 -5.56 1.22
N LEU A 133 -3.50 -6.58 1.21
CA LEU A 133 -4.65 -6.67 0.32
C LEU A 133 -5.61 -5.49 0.55
N LYS A 134 -6.03 -5.26 1.81
CA LYS A 134 -6.95 -4.16 2.15
C LYS A 134 -6.37 -2.81 1.73
N PHE A 135 -5.07 -2.59 1.96
CA PHE A 135 -4.40 -1.35 1.57
C PHE A 135 -4.26 -1.20 0.05
N ALA A 136 -3.86 -2.25 -0.66
CA ALA A 136 -3.79 -2.22 -2.11
C ALA A 136 -5.17 -1.93 -2.72
N ALA A 137 -6.24 -2.54 -2.20
CA ALA A 137 -7.61 -2.27 -2.64
C ALA A 137 -8.07 -0.83 -2.33
N LYS A 138 -7.76 -0.30 -1.14
CA LYS A 138 -8.01 1.11 -0.78
C LYS A 138 -7.35 2.06 -1.78
N VAL A 139 -6.05 1.85 -2.03
CA VAL A 139 -5.25 2.68 -2.94
C VAL A 139 -5.78 2.53 -4.37
N ALA A 140 -6.03 1.31 -4.83
CA ALA A 140 -6.57 1.04 -6.15
C ALA A 140 -7.89 1.78 -6.40
N LEU A 141 -8.82 1.65 -5.47
CA LEU A 141 -10.13 2.26 -5.53
C LEU A 141 -10.05 3.79 -5.58
N ALA A 142 -9.28 4.40 -4.67
CA ALA A 142 -9.16 5.86 -4.62
C ALA A 142 -8.32 6.43 -5.76
N SER A 143 -7.27 5.74 -6.20
CA SER A 143 -6.39 6.19 -7.29
C SER A 143 -7.09 6.09 -8.63
N GLY A 144 -7.83 5.00 -8.89
CA GLY A 144 -8.63 4.86 -10.10
C GLY A 144 -9.64 5.99 -10.23
N TYR A 145 -10.34 6.34 -9.14
CA TYR A 145 -11.25 7.48 -9.12
C TYR A 145 -10.53 8.82 -9.24
N PHE A 146 -9.37 9.01 -8.60
CA PHE A 146 -8.59 10.24 -8.72
C PHE A 146 -8.06 10.48 -10.14
N VAL A 147 -7.70 9.43 -10.86
CA VAL A 147 -7.10 9.52 -12.20
C VAL A 147 -8.15 9.58 -13.30
N TYR A 148 -9.21 8.77 -13.21
CA TYR A 148 -10.18 8.60 -14.29
C TYR A 148 -11.61 8.98 -13.90
N GLU A 149 -11.85 9.40 -12.66
CA GLU A 149 -13.14 9.88 -12.15
C GLU A 149 -14.29 8.92 -12.50
N ASP A 150 -15.35 9.43 -13.12
CA ASP A 150 -16.53 8.69 -13.55
C ASP A 150 -16.22 7.54 -14.51
N VAL A 151 -15.17 7.67 -15.34
CA VAL A 151 -14.79 6.60 -16.29
C VAL A 151 -14.43 5.35 -15.51
N PHE A 152 -13.71 5.48 -14.39
CA PHE A 152 -13.38 4.34 -13.53
C PHE A 152 -14.62 3.71 -12.92
N ILE A 153 -15.52 4.52 -12.37
CA ILE A 153 -16.73 4.03 -11.70
C ILE A 153 -17.63 3.25 -12.67
N LYS A 154 -17.75 3.73 -13.91
CA LYS A 154 -18.64 3.15 -14.92
C LYS A 154 -18.06 1.94 -15.64
N ASN A 155 -16.73 1.84 -15.70
CA ASN A 155 -16.07 0.87 -16.58
C ASN A 155 -15.16 -0.12 -15.86
N ALA A 156 -14.94 -0.02 -14.55
CA ALA A 156 -14.20 -1.00 -13.77
C ALA A 156 -15.07 -1.62 -12.67
N GLU A 157 -14.74 -2.85 -12.26
CA GLU A 157 -15.44 -3.59 -11.21
C GLU A 157 -15.07 -3.04 -9.81
N VAL A 158 -15.45 -1.79 -9.55
CA VAL A 158 -15.12 -1.05 -8.31
C VAL A 158 -15.76 -1.65 -7.06
N SER A 159 -16.83 -2.41 -7.23
CA SER A 159 -17.47 -3.28 -6.21
C SER A 159 -16.46 -4.25 -5.59
N ASP A 160 -15.68 -4.96 -6.40
CA ASP A 160 -14.65 -5.89 -5.94
C ASP A 160 -13.61 -5.16 -5.06
N LEU A 161 -13.15 -3.99 -5.50
CA LEU A 161 -12.17 -3.21 -4.74
C LEU A 161 -12.73 -2.75 -3.38
N ARG A 162 -14.01 -2.35 -3.31
CA ARG A 162 -14.68 -2.04 -2.04
C ARG A 162 -14.78 -3.26 -1.14
N ALA A 163 -15.19 -4.40 -1.69
CA ALA A 163 -15.29 -5.66 -0.95
C ALA A 163 -13.92 -6.03 -0.35
N LEU A 164 -12.86 -6.05 -1.17
CA LEU A 164 -11.49 -6.34 -0.76
C LEU A 164 -10.96 -5.36 0.29
N MET A 165 -11.21 -4.07 0.13
CA MET A 165 -10.87 -3.04 1.13
C MET A 165 -11.56 -3.31 2.48
N ASN A 166 -12.76 -3.89 2.45
CA ASN A 166 -13.57 -4.19 3.63
C ASN A 166 -13.37 -5.59 4.20
N TYR A 167 -12.54 -6.44 3.59
CA TYR A 167 -12.37 -7.84 4.00
C TYR A 167 -12.02 -7.98 5.49
N LYS A 168 -12.73 -8.87 6.19
CA LYS A 168 -12.57 -9.12 7.64
C LYS A 168 -12.56 -7.83 8.50
N GLY A 169 -13.20 -6.76 8.01
CA GLY A 169 -13.36 -5.47 8.70
C GLY A 169 -14.77 -5.26 9.23
N GLU A 170 -15.04 -4.08 9.78
CA GLU A 170 -16.37 -3.75 10.34
C GLU A 170 -17.49 -3.76 9.30
N LEU A 171 -17.19 -3.30 8.07
CA LEU A 171 -18.13 -3.28 6.94
C LEU A 171 -17.99 -4.51 6.03
N HIS A 172 -17.50 -5.63 6.57
CA HIS A 172 -17.37 -6.85 5.79
C HIS A 172 -18.75 -7.49 5.58
N ASP A 173 -19.25 -7.47 4.35
CA ASP A 173 -20.33 -8.36 3.92
C ASP A 173 -19.73 -9.60 3.26
N LYS A 174 -20.20 -10.79 3.66
CA LYS A 174 -19.78 -12.06 3.03
C LYS A 174 -20.36 -12.20 1.63
N ASN A 175 -21.53 -11.63 1.37
CA ASN A 175 -22.19 -11.72 0.08
C ASN A 175 -21.41 -10.96 -1.00
N ASP A 176 -20.80 -9.83 -0.64
CA ASP A 176 -19.91 -9.06 -1.52
C ASP A 176 -18.70 -9.89 -2.00
N PHE A 177 -18.33 -10.95 -1.27
CA PHE A 177 -17.20 -11.81 -1.62
C PHE A 177 -17.56 -12.99 -2.52
N ASN A 178 -18.85 -13.35 -2.60
CA ASN A 178 -19.27 -14.53 -3.37
C ASN A 178 -19.03 -14.37 -4.87
N ASN A 179 -18.95 -13.14 -5.36
CA ASN A 179 -18.88 -12.81 -6.78
C ASN A 179 -17.61 -12.02 -7.18
N ILE A 180 -16.58 -11.96 -6.32
CA ILE A 180 -15.35 -11.25 -6.67
C ILE A 180 -14.70 -11.91 -7.89
N THR A 181 -14.50 -11.12 -8.94
CA THR A 181 -13.81 -11.54 -10.16
C THR A 181 -12.34 -11.12 -10.18
N SER A 182 -12.00 -10.09 -9.40
CA SER A 182 -10.67 -9.53 -9.30
C SER A 182 -9.65 -10.53 -8.75
N LYS A 183 -8.46 -10.53 -9.35
CA LYS A 183 -7.35 -11.44 -9.03
C LYS A 183 -6.13 -10.62 -8.64
N GLY A 184 -5.09 -11.29 -8.16
CA GLY A 184 -3.84 -10.61 -7.87
C GLY A 184 -2.99 -11.31 -6.83
N TRP A 185 -1.93 -10.63 -6.44
CA TRP A 185 -0.95 -11.10 -5.46
C TRP A 185 -0.62 -10.00 -4.47
N PHE A 186 -0.36 -10.43 -3.24
CA PHE A 186 0.10 -9.59 -2.16
C PHE A 186 0.87 -10.49 -1.20
N TRP A 187 1.98 -10.01 -0.64
CA TRP A 187 2.69 -10.79 0.36
C TRP A 187 1.83 -10.94 1.63
N PRO A 188 1.75 -12.13 2.25
CA PRO A 188 2.61 -13.31 2.09
C PRO A 188 2.11 -14.35 1.07
N LYS A 189 1.03 -14.08 0.32
CA LYS A 189 0.53 -15.02 -0.69
C LYS A 189 1.56 -15.10 -1.84
N PRO A 190 2.06 -16.30 -2.19
CA PRO A 190 3.06 -16.44 -3.23
C PRO A 190 2.48 -16.04 -4.60
N VAL A 191 3.37 -15.57 -5.47
CA VAL A 191 3.07 -15.31 -6.87
C VAL A 191 3.04 -16.65 -7.60
N GLY A 192 2.03 -16.88 -8.44
CA GLY A 192 1.96 -18.08 -9.25
C GLY A 192 2.95 -18.04 -10.40
N ASP A 193 3.40 -19.21 -10.88
CA ASP A 193 4.47 -19.34 -11.88
C ASP A 193 4.25 -18.49 -13.15
N LYS A 194 3.00 -18.40 -13.62
CA LYS A 194 2.62 -17.61 -14.80
C LYS A 194 2.80 -16.09 -14.63
N ASP A 195 2.83 -15.59 -13.40
CA ASP A 195 2.85 -14.16 -13.08
C ASP A 195 4.25 -13.70 -12.59
N VAL A 196 5.22 -14.62 -12.50
CA VAL A 196 6.56 -14.35 -11.92
C VAL A 196 7.32 -13.24 -12.67
N GLU A 197 7.31 -13.26 -14.00
CA GLU A 197 8.01 -12.25 -14.80
C GLU A 197 7.38 -10.86 -14.64
N MET A 198 6.05 -10.79 -14.66
CA MET A 198 5.32 -9.54 -14.42
C MET A 198 5.58 -9.01 -13.00
N HIS A 199 5.63 -9.90 -12.01
CA HIS A 199 5.99 -9.54 -10.65
C HIS A 199 7.39 -8.94 -10.55
N LYS A 200 8.41 -9.56 -11.18
CA LYS A 200 9.78 -9.02 -11.21
C LYS A 200 9.85 -7.63 -11.82
N ILE A 201 9.09 -7.37 -12.90
CA ILE A 201 9.00 -6.04 -13.51
C ILE A 201 8.45 -5.03 -12.49
N PHE A 202 7.37 -5.36 -11.80
CA PHE A 202 6.79 -4.46 -10.80
C PHE A 202 7.67 -4.25 -9.58
N GLU A 203 8.39 -5.28 -9.12
CA GLU A 203 9.41 -5.14 -8.07
C GLU A 203 10.55 -4.22 -8.52
N HIS A 204 10.99 -4.34 -9.77
CA HIS A 204 12.02 -3.48 -10.34
C HIS A 204 11.58 -2.02 -10.42
N ILE A 205 10.39 -1.75 -10.97
CA ILE A 205 9.80 -0.39 -11.03
C ILE A 205 9.69 0.21 -9.62
N ASN A 206 9.17 -0.58 -8.67
CA ASN A 206 9.04 -0.15 -7.28
C ASN A 206 10.39 0.19 -6.63
N SER A 207 11.42 -0.62 -6.88
CA SER A 207 12.78 -0.39 -6.38
C SER A 207 13.39 0.88 -6.99
N MET A 208 13.20 1.08 -8.30
CA MET A 208 13.70 2.26 -9.03
C MET A 208 13.10 3.56 -8.52
N PHE A 209 11.78 3.60 -8.29
CA PHE A 209 11.15 4.78 -7.71
C PHE A 209 11.59 5.04 -6.26
N ASN A 210 11.78 3.97 -5.48
CA ASN A 210 12.07 4.02 -4.05
C ASN A 210 11.15 4.98 -3.26
N CYS A 211 9.91 5.15 -3.74
CA CYS A 211 8.90 5.98 -3.13
C CYS A 211 7.56 5.22 -3.08
N SER A 212 6.49 5.88 -2.65
CA SER A 212 5.15 5.30 -2.76
C SER A 212 4.59 5.64 -4.13
N PHE A 213 4.03 4.65 -4.81
CA PHE A 213 3.48 4.82 -6.14
C PHE A 213 2.30 3.88 -6.39
N VAL A 214 1.51 4.24 -7.37
CA VAL A 214 0.46 3.39 -7.93
C VAL A 214 0.53 3.44 -9.45
N ALA A 215 0.49 2.28 -10.09
CA ALA A 215 0.33 2.17 -11.54
C ALA A 215 -1.06 1.60 -11.86
N LEU A 216 -1.75 2.21 -12.82
CA LEU A 216 -3.06 1.85 -13.33
C LEU A 216 -2.90 1.48 -14.81
N ILE A 217 -2.66 0.21 -15.08
CA ILE A 217 -2.24 -0.30 -16.39
C ILE A 217 -3.46 -0.86 -17.12
N THR A 218 -3.81 -0.28 -18.27
CA THR A 218 -5.03 -0.62 -19.02
C THR A 218 -4.74 -1.40 -20.31
N SER A 219 -3.46 -1.57 -20.67
CA SER A 219 -3.05 -2.19 -21.94
C SER A 219 -2.40 -3.56 -21.80
N ALA A 220 -2.16 -4.04 -20.58
CA ALA A 220 -1.39 -5.27 -20.35
C ALA A 220 -2.23 -6.54 -20.56
N VAL A 221 -3.50 -6.51 -20.16
CA VAL A 221 -4.43 -7.64 -20.26
C VAL A 221 -5.76 -7.15 -20.83
N PRO A 222 -6.34 -7.83 -21.84
CA PRO A 222 -7.64 -7.44 -22.37
C PRO A 222 -8.72 -7.47 -21.30
N ASN A 223 -9.54 -6.43 -21.25
CA ASN A 223 -10.66 -6.28 -20.32
C ASN A 223 -10.28 -6.32 -18.83
N GLU A 224 -9.02 -6.04 -18.48
CA GLU A 224 -8.58 -5.94 -17.10
C GLU A 224 -7.69 -4.72 -16.89
N ILE A 225 -7.98 -3.94 -15.85
CA ILE A 225 -7.07 -2.92 -15.34
C ILE A 225 -6.17 -3.54 -14.27
N ILE A 226 -4.87 -3.54 -14.50
CA ILE A 226 -3.87 -4.00 -13.53
C ILE A 226 -3.43 -2.83 -12.68
N ILE A 227 -3.59 -2.98 -11.37
CA ILE A 227 -3.30 -1.95 -10.39
C ILE A 227 -2.15 -2.40 -9.51
N VAL A 228 -1.02 -1.73 -9.60
CA VAL A 228 0.21 -2.04 -8.86
C VAL A 228 0.40 -1.01 -7.77
N VAL A 229 0.59 -1.45 -6.53
CA VAL A 229 0.74 -0.56 -5.36
C VAL A 229 2.08 -0.81 -4.68
N GLY A 230 2.95 0.20 -4.71
CA GLY A 230 4.20 0.22 -3.96
C GLY A 230 4.16 1.26 -2.84
N VAL A 231 4.80 0.93 -1.72
CA VAL A 231 4.96 1.83 -0.57
C VAL A 231 6.44 1.94 -0.24
N LEU A 232 7.01 3.13 -0.45
CA LEU A 232 8.38 3.47 -0.06
C LEU A 232 9.43 2.46 -0.57
N GLY A 233 9.32 2.05 -1.84
CA GLY A 233 10.22 1.05 -2.40
C GLY A 233 9.94 -0.40 -1.97
N GLN A 234 8.75 -0.70 -1.41
CA GLN A 234 8.28 -2.07 -1.22
C GLN A 234 6.96 -2.32 -1.95
N LEU A 235 6.91 -3.37 -2.78
CA LEU A 235 5.68 -3.81 -3.44
C LEU A 235 4.70 -4.35 -2.40
N VAL A 236 3.52 -3.72 -2.30
CA VAL A 236 2.49 -4.08 -1.33
C VAL A 236 1.51 -5.07 -1.92
N GLY A 237 1.05 -4.81 -3.14
CA GLY A 237 0.15 -5.72 -3.84
C GLY A 237 -0.11 -5.31 -5.27
N VAL A 238 -0.64 -6.25 -6.03
CA VAL A 238 -1.13 -6.06 -7.39
C VAL A 238 -2.53 -6.64 -7.47
N ILE A 239 -3.46 -5.88 -8.04
CA ILE A 239 -4.84 -6.28 -8.23
C ILE A 239 -5.16 -6.14 -9.72
N SER A 240 -5.57 -7.23 -10.36
CA SER A 240 -6.21 -7.20 -11.67
C SER A 240 -7.71 -7.15 -11.48
N CYS A 241 -8.35 -6.12 -11.99
CA CYS A 241 -9.78 -5.86 -11.85
C CYS A 241 -10.41 -5.86 -13.24
N SER A 242 -11.54 -6.56 -13.41
CA SER A 242 -12.31 -6.54 -14.65
C SER A 242 -12.67 -5.10 -15.03
N ALA A 243 -12.42 -4.70 -16.28
CA ALA A 243 -12.72 -3.36 -16.75
C ALA A 243 -12.88 -3.28 -18.27
N ASN A 244 -13.78 -2.43 -18.76
CA ASN A 244 -13.81 -2.04 -20.18
C ASN A 244 -12.67 -1.06 -20.48
N CYS A 245 -11.50 -1.61 -20.82
CA CYS A 245 -10.27 -0.85 -21.04
C CYS A 245 -10.32 0.06 -22.28
N ASP A 246 -11.29 -0.12 -23.18
CA ASP A 246 -11.48 0.75 -24.34
C ASP A 246 -12.11 2.10 -23.99
N ALA A 247 -12.79 2.20 -22.84
CA ALA A 247 -13.36 3.44 -22.36
C ALA A 247 -12.33 4.37 -21.68
N PHE A 248 -11.14 3.87 -21.35
CA PHE A 248 -10.10 4.64 -20.69
C PHE A 248 -9.28 5.46 -21.70
N PRO A 249 -8.77 6.65 -21.32
CA PRO A 249 -7.86 7.41 -22.17
C PRO A 249 -6.58 6.62 -22.43
N LYS A 250 -6.02 6.74 -23.65
CA LYS A 250 -4.85 5.95 -24.11
C LYS A 250 -3.71 6.81 -24.67
N SER A 251 -3.73 8.12 -24.45
CA SER A 251 -2.74 9.07 -25.00
C SER A 251 -2.13 9.96 -23.93
N GLY A 252 -0.97 10.57 -24.23
CA GLY A 252 -0.27 11.47 -23.31
C GLY A 252 0.13 10.77 -22.02
N GLU A 253 -0.28 11.32 -20.87
CA GLU A 253 -0.03 10.72 -19.54
C GLU A 253 -0.74 9.37 -19.32
N TYR A 254 -1.60 8.93 -20.24
CA TYR A 254 -2.37 7.69 -20.14
C TYR A 254 -1.90 6.59 -21.09
N ASP A 255 -0.80 6.80 -21.82
CA ASP A 255 -0.27 5.80 -22.75
C ASP A 255 0.18 4.52 -22.02
N LEU A 256 -0.44 3.39 -22.41
CA LEU A 256 -0.41 2.07 -21.75
C LEU A 256 -0.98 2.04 -20.31
N GLY A 257 -1.43 3.17 -19.79
CA GLY A 257 -1.84 3.35 -18.41
C GLY A 257 -1.22 4.58 -17.76
N HIS A 258 -1.51 4.78 -16.48
CA HIS A 258 -1.11 5.96 -15.72
C HIS A 258 -0.37 5.56 -14.44
N VAL A 259 0.73 6.24 -14.15
CA VAL A 259 1.54 6.04 -12.94
C VAL A 259 1.55 7.32 -12.14
N ILE A 260 1.18 7.21 -10.86
CA ILE A 260 1.37 8.27 -9.87
C ILE A 260 2.55 7.86 -8.98
N ALA A 261 3.62 8.64 -8.98
CA ALA A 261 4.76 8.45 -8.09
C ALA A 261 4.88 9.64 -7.12
N LEU A 262 5.05 9.36 -5.82
CA LEU A 262 5.13 10.37 -4.76
C LEU A 262 6.59 10.57 -4.35
N LYS A 263 7.39 11.14 -5.26
CA LYS A 263 8.83 11.31 -5.11
C LYS A 263 9.17 12.73 -4.66
N ASP A 264 10.12 12.88 -3.74
CA ASP A 264 10.65 14.18 -3.27
C ASP A 264 9.57 15.17 -2.79
N ARG A 265 8.47 14.64 -2.21
CA ARG A 265 7.29 15.40 -1.77
C ARG A 265 6.49 16.05 -2.90
N GLU A 266 6.73 15.64 -4.13
CA GLU A 266 5.95 16.02 -5.30
C GLU A 266 5.08 14.84 -5.76
N LEU A 267 4.03 15.18 -6.50
CA LEU A 267 3.18 14.22 -7.17
C LEU A 267 3.60 14.23 -8.64
N GLN A 268 4.19 13.13 -9.09
CA GLN A 268 4.57 12.93 -10.49
C GLN A 268 3.51 12.08 -11.19
N ARG A 269 3.04 12.57 -12.34
CA ARG A 269 2.16 11.85 -13.25
C ARG A 269 2.96 11.43 -14.47
N ILE A 270 2.98 10.13 -14.76
CA ILE A 270 3.80 9.57 -15.83
C ILE A 270 2.96 8.51 -16.54
N SER A 271 3.04 8.44 -17.87
CA SER A 271 2.45 7.31 -18.59
C SER A 271 3.17 6.01 -18.25
N TYR A 272 2.46 4.88 -18.28
CA TYR A 272 3.09 3.60 -18.01
C TYR A 272 4.18 3.27 -19.05
N ARG A 273 4.00 3.70 -20.31
CA ARG A 273 5.06 3.60 -21.33
C ARG A 273 6.34 4.32 -20.90
N ASN A 274 6.25 5.56 -20.45
CA ASN A 274 7.43 6.32 -20.03
C ASN A 274 8.06 5.72 -18.77
N CYS A 275 7.25 5.15 -17.87
CA CYS A 275 7.75 4.41 -16.71
C CYS A 275 8.63 3.21 -17.10
N LEU A 276 8.33 2.53 -18.22
CA LEU A 276 9.10 1.37 -18.68
C LEU A 276 10.42 1.74 -19.37
N ASN A 277 10.59 3.00 -19.77
CA ASN A 277 11.78 3.49 -20.48
C ASN A 277 12.80 4.20 -19.57
N ASN A 278 12.44 4.43 -18.31
CA ASN A 278 13.36 4.95 -17.28
C ASN A 278 14.10 3.80 -16.60
#